data_AF-A0A929K9L6-F1
#
_entry.id   AF-A0A929K9L6-F1
#
_cell.length_a   1.000
_cell.length_b   1.000
_cell.length_c   1.000
_cell.angle_alpha   90.00
_cell.angle_beta   90.00
_cell.angle_gamma   90.00
#
_symmetry.space_group_name_H-M   'P 1'
#
loop_
_entity.id
_entity.type
_entity.pdbx_description
1 polymer ?
#
loop_
_entity_poly.entity_id
_entity_poly.type
_entity_poly.pdbx_seq_one_letter_code
_entity_poly.pdbx_strand_id
1 'polypeptide(L)'
;MVVDDEWALDPSVRMMREVFGCIEVAQNEFLQRLSISPFDTRLRLWREIALKFFEKSWVQAAKHGIGLGEEKAATIYIHCLARAINMEGAEVALEALPKDEKIKMLLKETLP
;
A
#
# COMPACT_ATOMS: atom_id res chain seq x y z
N MET A 1 -18.40 2.42 -29.04
CA MET A 1 -17.05 1.86 -29.25
C MET A 1 -16.73 1.03 -28.03
N VAL A 2 -16.70 -0.29 -28.15
CA VAL A 2 -16.07 -1.13 -27.12
C VAL A 2 -14.58 -0.93 -27.35
N VAL A 3 -13.91 -0.28 -26.41
CA VAL A 3 -12.45 -0.19 -26.43
C VAL A 3 -11.99 -1.60 -26.08
N ASP A 4 -11.46 -2.34 -27.06
CA ASP A 4 -10.86 -3.63 -26.78
C ASP A 4 -9.69 -3.40 -25.82
N ASP A 5 -9.83 -3.91 -24.59
CA ASP A 5 -8.77 -3.84 -23.59
C ASP A 5 -7.74 -4.92 -23.92
N GLU A 6 -6.91 -4.66 -24.93
CA GLU A 6 -5.87 -5.57 -25.41
C GLU A 6 -4.88 -5.97 -24.29
N TRP A 7 -4.74 -5.11 -23.28
CA TRP A 7 -3.90 -5.32 -22.11
C TRP A 7 -4.53 -6.25 -21.07
N ALA A 8 -5.85 -6.50 -21.12
CA ALA A 8 -6.52 -7.42 -20.20
C ALA A 8 -6.09 -8.88 -20.38
N LEU A 9 -5.48 -9.23 -21.51
CA LEU A 9 -4.97 -10.58 -21.77
C LEU A 9 -3.59 -10.82 -21.13
N ASP A 10 -2.86 -9.76 -20.75
CA ASP A 10 -1.54 -9.88 -20.13
C ASP A 10 -1.67 -10.29 -18.65
N PRO A 11 -1.11 -11.45 -18.23
CA PRO A 11 -1.19 -11.92 -16.86
C PRO A 11 -0.57 -10.97 -15.82
N SER A 12 0.49 -10.26 -16.19
CA SER A 12 1.18 -9.30 -15.32
C SER A 12 0.35 -8.04 -15.12
N VAL A 13 -0.32 -7.57 -16.18
CA VAL A 13 -1.25 -6.43 -16.08
C VAL A 13 -2.44 -6.79 -15.21
N ARG A 14 -3.02 -7.99 -15.40
CA ARG A 14 -4.11 -8.50 -14.55
C ARG A 14 -3.71 -8.54 -13.08
N MET A 15 -2.57 -9.15 -12.77
CA MET A 15 -2.04 -9.21 -11.41
C MET A 15 -1.85 -7.82 -10.81
N MET A 16 -1.28 -6.88 -11.57
CA MET A 16 -1.09 -5.51 -11.07
C MET A 16 -2.42 -4.79 -10.84
N ARG A 17 -3.43 -5.00 -11.69
CA ARG A 17 -4.78 -4.44 -11.47
C ARG A 17 -5.44 -5.00 -10.21
N GLU A 18 -5.29 -6.29 -9.96
CA GLU A 18 -5.79 -6.95 -8.75
C GLU A 18 -5.09 -6.38 -7.49
N VAL A 19 -3.77 -6.26 -7.52
CA VAL A 19 -2.97 -5.60 -6.47
C VAL A 19 -3.45 -4.18 -6.20
N PHE A 20 -3.61 -3.35 -7.24
CA PHE A 20 -4.06 -1.97 -7.07
C PHE A 20 -5.50 -1.89 -6.56
N GLY A 21 -6.39 -2.77 -7.00
CA GLY A 21 -7.75 -2.86 -6.49
C GLY A 21 -7.77 -3.16 -4.99
N CYS A 22 -6.98 -4.13 -4.53
CA CYS A 22 -6.85 -4.42 -3.10
C CYS A 22 -6.25 -3.25 -2.30
N ILE A 23 -5.24 -2.55 -2.85
CA ILE A 23 -4.66 -1.36 -2.23
C ILE A 23 -5.71 -0.26 -2.09
N GLU A 24 -6.51 0.00 -3.11
CA GLU A 24 -7.52 1.05 -3.11
C GLU A 24 -8.60 0.79 -2.04
N VAL A 25 -9.10 -0.44 -1.97
CA VAL A 25 -10.05 -0.86 -0.94
C VAL A 25 -9.45 -0.69 0.46
N ALA A 26 -8.27 -1.25 0.70
CA ALA A 26 -7.61 -1.18 2.01
C ALA A 26 -7.30 0.26 2.42
N GLN A 27 -6.87 1.10 1.49
CA GLN A 27 -6.59 2.52 1.75
C GLN A 27 -7.86 3.26 2.13
N ASN A 28 -8.96 3.05 1.42
CA ASN A 28 -10.23 3.70 1.72
C ASN A 28 -10.72 3.32 3.13
N GLU A 29 -10.66 2.04 3.49
CA GLU A 29 -11.00 1.58 4.85
C GLU A 29 -10.08 2.19 5.91
N PHE A 30 -8.77 2.25 5.64
CA PHE A 30 -7.79 2.81 6.56
C PHE A 30 -8.01 4.31 6.80
N LEU A 31 -8.25 5.09 5.74
CA LEU A 31 -8.55 6.52 5.86
C LEU A 31 -9.86 6.77 6.61
N GLN A 32 -10.88 5.94 6.38
CA GLN A 32 -12.14 6.01 7.14
C GLN A 32 -11.93 5.76 8.63
N ARG A 33 -11.13 4.74 9.01
CA ARG A 33 -10.78 4.46 10.41
C ARG A 33 -10.06 5.62 11.09
N LEU A 34 -9.23 6.35 10.33
CA LEU A 34 -8.53 7.54 10.81
C LEU A 34 -9.37 8.83 10.72
N SER A 35 -10.62 8.76 10.26
CA SER A 35 -11.48 9.92 10.01
C SER A 35 -10.83 10.98 9.09
N ILE A 36 -9.97 10.54 8.17
CA ILE A 36 -9.31 11.41 7.19
C ILE A 36 -10.23 11.57 5.98
N SER A 37 -10.53 12.82 5.63
CA SER A 37 -11.33 13.13 4.45
C SER A 37 -10.61 12.67 3.17
N PRO A 38 -11.30 12.06 2.19
CA PRO A 38 -10.71 11.75 0.89
C PRO A 38 -10.23 12.99 0.11
N PHE A 39 -10.70 14.19 0.51
CA PHE A 39 -10.30 15.48 -0.06
C PHE A 39 -9.23 16.22 0.75
N ASP A 40 -8.65 15.58 1.77
CA ASP A 40 -7.53 16.17 2.53
C ASP A 40 -6.35 16.42 1.58
N THR A 41 -5.93 17.68 1.49
CA THR A 41 -4.89 18.11 0.54
C THR A 41 -3.53 17.47 0.82
N ARG A 42 -3.28 17.00 2.05
CA ARG A 42 -2.06 16.31 2.46
C ARG A 42 -1.98 14.88 1.94
N LEU A 43 -3.12 14.28 1.56
CA LEU A 43 -3.16 12.90 1.05
C LEU A 43 -2.24 12.69 -0.14
N ARG A 44 -2.13 13.69 -1.03
CA ARG A 44 -1.24 13.60 -2.17
C ARG A 44 0.20 13.37 -1.73
N LEU A 45 0.70 14.22 -0.82
CA LEU A 45 2.05 14.11 -0.28
C LEU A 45 2.27 12.76 0.42
N TRP A 46 1.33 12.35 1.27
CA TRP A 46 1.43 11.08 1.99
C TRP A 46 1.45 9.88 1.05
N ARG A 47 0.63 9.86 -0.01
CA ARG A 47 0.63 8.79 -1.01
C ARG A 47 1.92 8.75 -1.83
N GLU A 48 2.48 9.90 -2.19
CA GLU A 48 3.76 9.97 -2.91
C GLU A 48 4.92 9.43 -2.06
N ILE A 49 4.94 9.74 -0.75
CA ILE A 49 5.92 9.18 0.20
C ILE A 49 5.70 7.68 0.39
N ALA A 50 4.44 7.27 0.61
CA ALA A 50 4.07 5.87 0.79
C ALA A 50 4.44 5.02 -0.42
N LEU A 51 4.26 5.53 -1.65
CA LEU A 51 4.63 4.83 -2.87
C LEU A 51 6.14 4.53 -2.93
N LYS A 52 6.98 5.51 -2.58
CA LYS A 52 8.45 5.31 -2.54
C LYS A 52 8.86 4.24 -1.54
N PHE A 53 8.18 4.18 -0.39
CA PHE A 53 8.42 3.13 0.60
C PHE A 53 7.92 1.77 0.10
N PHE A 54 6.72 1.74 -0.47
CA PHE A 54 6.11 0.54 -1.01
C PHE A 54 6.98 -0.10 -2.10
N GLU A 55 7.49 0.68 -3.06
CA GLU A 55 8.38 0.18 -4.12
C GLU A 55 9.65 -0.48 -3.55
N LYS A 56 10.26 0.14 -2.52
CA LYS A 56 11.42 -0.44 -1.81
C LYS A 56 11.05 -1.72 -1.10
N SER A 57 9.94 -1.72 -0.36
CA SER A 57 9.45 -2.89 0.37
C SER A 57 9.04 -4.02 -0.57
N TRP A 58 8.50 -3.71 -1.76
CA TRP A 58 8.13 -4.68 -2.80
C TRP A 58 9.36 -5.44 -3.32
N VAL A 59 10.42 -4.70 -3.68
CA VAL A 59 11.68 -5.31 -4.13
C VAL A 59 12.31 -6.17 -3.02
N GLN A 60 12.26 -5.70 -1.78
CA GLN A 60 12.82 -6.43 -0.65
C GLN A 60 12.00 -7.69 -0.33
N ALA A 61 10.67 -7.61 -0.36
CA ALA A 61 9.78 -8.77 -0.17
C ALA A 61 10.08 -9.88 -1.20
N ALA A 62 10.26 -9.50 -2.46
CA ALA A 62 10.65 -10.44 -3.52
C ALA A 62 11.99 -11.12 -3.21
N LYS A 63 13.00 -10.38 -2.71
CA LYS A 63 14.31 -10.94 -2.31
C LYS A 63 14.21 -11.93 -1.14
N HIS A 64 13.31 -11.69 -0.18
CA HIS A 64 13.08 -12.60 0.94
C HIS A 64 12.14 -13.77 0.60
N GLY A 65 11.73 -13.92 -0.67
CA GLY A 65 10.81 -14.97 -1.09
C GLY A 65 9.42 -14.82 -0.47
N ILE A 66 9.05 -13.62 0.00
CA ILE A 66 7.71 -13.34 0.48
C ILE A 66 6.82 -13.27 -0.77
N GLY A 67 5.97 -14.27 -0.96
CA GLY A 67 4.98 -14.24 -2.05
C GLY A 67 4.09 -13.01 -1.92
N LEU A 68 4.21 -12.09 -2.89
CA LEU A 68 3.50 -10.81 -2.95
C LEU A 68 2.14 -11.00 -3.62
N GLY A 69 1.25 -11.71 -2.93
CA GLY A 69 -0.17 -11.70 -3.29
C GLY A 69 -0.78 -10.31 -3.06
N GLU A 70 -1.89 -10.05 -3.74
CA GLU A 70 -2.68 -8.81 -3.67
C GLU A 70 -2.98 -8.33 -2.24
N GLU A 71 -3.36 -9.22 -1.31
CA GLU A 71 -3.63 -8.86 0.08
C GLU A 71 -2.37 -8.41 0.85
N LYS A 72 -1.24 -9.04 0.56
CA LYS A 72 0.05 -8.66 1.17
C LYS A 72 0.56 -7.36 0.60
N ALA A 73 0.36 -7.13 -0.70
CA ALA A 73 0.62 -5.85 -1.35
C ALA A 73 -0.12 -4.72 -0.64
N ALA A 74 -1.44 -4.89 -0.47
CA ALA A 74 -2.28 -3.95 0.25
C ALA A 74 -1.79 -3.73 1.68
N THR A 75 -1.46 -4.80 2.39
CA THR A 75 -0.92 -4.70 3.76
C THR A 75 0.37 -3.89 3.82
N ILE A 76 1.37 -4.18 2.97
CA ILE A 76 2.62 -3.43 2.90
C ILE A 76 2.33 -1.95 2.63
N TYR A 77 1.48 -1.65 1.65
CA TYR A 77 1.14 -0.28 1.29
C TYR A 77 0.51 0.49 2.45
N ILE A 78 -0.39 -0.12 3.22
CA ILE A 78 -1.04 0.53 4.37
C ILE A 78 -0.04 0.88 5.46
N HIS A 79 0.94 0.01 5.73
CA HIS A 79 2.02 0.34 6.66
C HIS A 79 2.91 1.48 6.13
N CYS A 80 3.23 1.50 4.83
CA CYS A 80 3.96 2.59 4.20
C CYS A 80 3.19 3.93 4.31
N LEU A 81 1.87 3.91 4.10
CA LEU A 81 1.01 5.08 4.22
C LEU A 81 0.92 5.58 5.66
N ALA A 82 0.74 4.68 6.62
CA ALA A 82 0.78 5.04 8.03
C ALA A 82 2.11 5.66 8.44
N ARG A 83 3.24 5.13 7.93
CA ARG A 83 4.56 5.72 8.18
C ARG A 83 4.66 7.12 7.59
N ALA A 84 4.18 7.33 6.36
CA ALA A 84 4.17 8.64 5.72
C ALA A 84 3.34 9.67 6.51
N ILE A 85 2.16 9.28 7.01
CA ILE A 85 1.30 10.14 7.83
C ILE A 85 2.00 10.51 9.15
N ASN A 86 2.60 9.52 9.83
CA ASN A 86 3.33 9.72 11.08
C ASN A 86 4.55 10.65 10.91
N MET A 87 5.25 10.57 9.77
CA MET A 87 6.40 11.44 9.49
C MET A 87 6.01 12.91 9.36
N GLU A 88 4.80 13.20 8.89
CA GLU A 88 4.26 14.56 8.76
C GLU A 88 3.55 15.06 10.02
N GLY A 89 3.72 14.35 11.15
CA GLY A 89 3.25 14.77 12.48
C GLY A 89 1.78 14.45 12.79
N ALA A 90 1.11 13.65 11.97
CA ALA A 90 -0.23 13.14 12.27
C ALA A 90 -0.14 11.76 12.94
N GLU A 91 -0.75 11.60 14.12
CA GLU A 91 -0.70 10.33 14.85
C GLU A 91 -1.61 9.26 14.21
N VAL A 92 -1.01 8.15 13.80
CA VAL A 92 -1.72 6.94 13.40
C VAL A 92 -1.64 5.92 14.53
N ALA A 93 -2.80 5.56 15.09
CA ALA A 93 -2.92 4.47 16.05
C ALA A 93 -2.43 3.15 15.41
N LEU A 94 -1.45 2.48 16.06
CA LEU A 94 -0.87 1.21 15.57
C LEU A 94 -1.92 0.10 15.48
N GLU A 95 -3.01 0.22 16.23
CA GLU A 95 -4.17 -0.66 16.24
C GLU A 95 -4.94 -0.63 14.91
N ALA A 96 -4.81 0.44 14.12
CA ALA A 96 -5.43 0.57 12.81
C ALA A 96 -4.67 -0.20 11.71
N LEU A 97 -3.47 -0.71 12.00
CA LEU A 97 -2.62 -1.38 11.04
C LEU A 97 -2.93 -2.89 10.90
N PRO A 98 -2.86 -3.45 9.68
CA PRO A 98 -2.97 -4.89 9.49
C PRO A 98 -1.82 -5.64 10.18
N LYS A 99 -2.14 -6.75 10.86
CA LYS A 99 -1.17 -7.53 11.63
C LYS A 99 -0.59 -8.66 10.75
N ASP A 100 0.62 -8.46 10.26
CA ASP A 100 1.44 -9.52 9.64
C ASP A 100 2.89 -9.39 10.13
N GLU A 101 3.37 -10.38 10.88
CA GLU A 101 4.71 -10.35 11.48
C GLU A 101 5.85 -10.41 10.46
N LYS A 102 5.66 -11.10 9.33
CA LYS A 102 6.68 -11.16 8.27
C LYS A 102 6.80 -9.80 7.59
N ILE A 103 5.67 -9.15 7.34
CA ILE A 103 5.63 -7.80 6.77
C ILE A 103 6.21 -6.79 7.76
N LYS A 104 5.89 -6.87 9.05
CA LYS A 104 6.51 -6.00 10.07
C LYS A 104 8.02 -6.11 10.11
N MET A 105 8.58 -7.33 10.02
CA MET A 105 10.02 -7.53 9.96
C MET A 105 10.64 -6.89 8.72
N LEU A 106 10.05 -7.11 7.55
CA LEU A 106 10.46 -6.49 6.29
C LEU A 106 10.44 -4.96 6.35
N LEU A 107 9.41 -4.39 6.95
CA LEU A 107 9.21 -2.94 7.00
C LEU A 107 10.20 -2.24 7.94
N LYS A 108 10.68 -2.93 9.00
CA LYS A 108 11.78 -2.42 9.83
C LYS A 108 13.08 -2.21 9.06
N GLU A 109 13.28 -2.93 7.96
CA GLU A 109 14.48 -2.81 7.11
C GLU A 109 14.33 -1.76 6.01
N THR A 110 13.10 -1.42 5.62
CA THR A 110 12.81 -0.64 4.41
C THR A 110 12.22 0.74 4.69
N LEU A 111 11.61 0.92 5.85
CA LEU A 111 11.11 2.21 6.32
C LEU A 111 12.19 2.91 7.16
N PRO A 112 12.38 4.23 7.00
CA PRO A 112 13.16 5.04 7.95
C PRO A 112 12.45 5.11 9.30
#